data_AF-A0A182QEZ8-F1
#
_entry.id   AF-A0A182QEZ8-F1
#
_cell.length_a   1.000
_cell.length_b   1.000
_cell.length_c   1.000
_cell.angle_alpha   90.00
_cell.angle_beta   90.00
_cell.angle_gamma   90.00
#
_symmetry.space_group_name_H-M   'P 1'
#
loop_
_entity.id
_entity.type
_entity.pdbx_description
1 polymer ?
#
loop_
_entity_poly.entity_id
_entity_poly.type
_entity_poly.pdbx_seq_one_letter_code
_entity_poly.pdbx_strand_id
1 'polypeptide(L)'
;MKVLAVLAVLALALGSTCGSTVEELQQEIDELGREIEHHVQQKRAENSDAILATNNYVLSIMGNDTANLREIVANKRLDLEVEQWLRDNDTAPCFEEAFQLWDTYAYLTGWDISWCAVVAYEETNADAQYTFYSHAQTIVREAARAFSLASEAYGLHTTLDSQLEYLENELEYLRFLWGNYRSVLQAEIDGHAVVAEQIATMTRACLAGVYDDVEYWFNYLDDALEICLAELE
;
A
#
# COMPACT_ATOMS: atom_id res chain seq x y z
N MET A 1 22.62 1.72 74.95
CA MET A 1 21.65 0.90 74.18
C MET A 1 20.81 1.70 73.17
N LYS A 2 20.40 2.95 73.43
CA LYS A 2 19.59 3.73 72.45
C LYS A 2 20.35 4.24 71.21
N VAL A 3 21.67 4.45 71.30
CA VAL A 3 22.50 4.97 70.18
C VAL A 3 22.80 3.88 69.13
N LEU A 4 22.89 2.62 69.54
CA LEU A 4 23.14 1.48 68.63
C LEU A 4 21.91 1.12 67.78
N ALA A 5 20.70 1.35 68.31
CA ALA A 5 19.46 1.11 67.57
C ALA A 5 19.25 2.11 66.43
N VAL A 6 19.70 3.35 66.57
CA VAL A 6 19.57 4.38 65.52
C VAL A 6 20.57 4.15 64.37
N LEU A 7 21.78 3.66 64.68
CA LEU A 7 22.78 3.30 63.68
C LEU A 7 22.38 2.06 62.86
N ALA A 8 21.71 1.08 63.48
CA ALA A 8 21.20 -0.10 62.77
C ALA A 8 20.06 0.23 61.80
N VAL A 9 19.19 1.18 62.16
CA VAL A 9 18.07 1.61 61.30
C VAL A 9 18.55 2.51 60.14
N LEU A 10 19.60 3.31 60.32
CA LEU A 10 20.22 4.04 59.21
C LEU A 10 21.01 3.13 58.25
N ALA A 11 21.62 2.05 58.75
CA ALA A 11 22.30 1.06 57.89
C ALA A 11 21.31 0.24 57.04
N LEU A 12 20.10 -0.02 57.55
CA LEU A 12 19.01 -0.67 56.81
C LEU A 12 18.32 0.26 55.79
N ALA A 13 18.42 1.58 55.95
CA ALA A 13 17.90 2.56 54.99
C ALA A 13 18.89 2.89 53.85
N LEU A 14 20.14 2.45 53.94
CA LEU A 14 21.19 2.65 52.91
C LEU A 14 21.46 1.40 52.07
N GLY A 15 20.72 0.30 52.29
CA GLY A 15 20.94 -0.99 51.62
C GLY A 15 19.98 -1.30 50.47
N SER A 16 19.05 -0.41 50.12
CA SER A 16 18.08 -0.63 49.04
C SER A 16 18.40 0.25 47.84
N THR A 17 19.59 0.11 47.27
CA THR A 17 19.71 0.13 45.81
C THR A 17 19.38 -1.30 45.37
N CYS A 18 18.10 -1.60 45.19
CA CYS A 18 17.70 -2.80 44.45
C CYS A 18 18.16 -2.59 43.01
N GLY A 19 19.40 -2.98 42.71
CA GLY A 19 19.83 -3.19 41.33
C GLY A 19 19.05 -4.36 40.77
N SER A 20 18.60 -4.25 39.53
CA SER A 20 17.93 -5.34 38.82
C SER A 20 18.86 -6.56 38.76
N THR A 21 18.29 -7.75 38.84
CA THR A 21 19.04 -8.99 38.60
C THR A 21 19.16 -9.26 37.10
N VAL A 22 20.13 -10.11 36.72
CA VAL A 22 20.29 -10.55 35.33
C VAL A 22 19.02 -11.23 34.81
N GLU A 23 18.36 -12.03 35.65
CA GLU A 23 17.11 -12.73 35.30
C GLU A 23 15.95 -11.74 35.10
N GLU A 24 15.83 -10.73 35.95
CA GLU A 24 14.84 -9.66 35.78
C GLU A 24 15.04 -8.88 34.48
N LEU A 25 16.28 -8.49 34.16
CA LEU A 25 16.58 -7.78 32.91
C LEU A 25 16.32 -8.64 31.66
N GLN A 26 16.65 -9.94 31.72
CA GLN A 26 16.33 -10.88 30.65
C GLN A 26 14.81 -11.01 30.46
N GLN A 27 14.06 -11.08 31.56
CA GLN A 27 12.60 -11.12 31.52
C GLN A 27 12.03 -9.82 30.93
N GLU A 28 12.55 -8.64 31.31
CA GLU A 28 12.12 -7.35 30.75
C GLU A 28 12.39 -7.25 29.25
N ILE A 29 13.53 -7.75 28.76
CA ILE A 29 13.85 -7.80 27.32
C ILE A 29 12.89 -8.76 26.58
N ASP A 30 12.62 -9.93 27.15
CA ASP A 30 11.71 -10.91 26.54
C ASP A 30 10.26 -10.39 26.50
N GLU A 31 9.79 -9.76 27.58
CA GLU A 31 8.48 -9.12 27.62
C GLU A 31 8.37 -7.99 26.59
N LEU A 32 9.38 -7.13 26.48
CA LEU A 32 9.42 -6.06 25.48
C LEU A 32 9.47 -6.62 24.06
N GLY A 33 10.24 -7.69 23.82
CA GLY A 33 10.30 -8.35 22.52
C GLY A 33 8.94 -8.91 22.09
N ARG A 34 8.23 -9.56 23.02
CA ARG A 34 6.86 -10.06 22.80
C ARG A 34 5.85 -8.92 22.59
N GLU A 35 5.98 -7.82 23.32
CA GLU A 35 5.17 -6.60 23.10
C GLU A 35 5.39 -6.05 21.68
N ILE A 36 6.65 -5.89 21.26
CA ILE A 36 7.02 -5.40 19.93
C ILE A 36 6.42 -6.29 18.85
N GLU A 37 6.60 -7.62 18.95
CA GLU A 37 6.06 -8.54 17.96
C GLU A 37 4.54 -8.43 17.88
N HIS A 38 3.85 -8.44 19.02
CA HIS A 38 2.39 -8.31 19.07
C HIS A 38 1.91 -7.02 18.41
N HIS A 39 2.49 -5.87 18.80
CA HIS A 39 2.08 -4.58 18.24
C HIS A 39 2.42 -4.45 16.76
N VAL A 40 3.57 -4.96 16.30
CA VAL A 40 3.92 -4.94 14.88
C VAL A 40 2.94 -5.79 14.07
N GLN A 41 2.50 -6.94 14.59
CA GLN A 41 1.47 -7.75 13.91
C GLN A 41 0.11 -7.04 13.84
N GLN A 42 -0.29 -6.33 14.91
CA GLN A 42 -1.49 -5.48 14.86
C GLN A 42 -1.36 -4.40 13.78
N LYS A 43 -0.22 -3.70 13.72
CA LYS A 43 0.03 -2.67 12.72
C LYS A 43 0.08 -3.24 11.30
N ARG A 44 0.61 -4.44 11.10
CA ARG A 44 0.58 -5.15 9.80
C ARG A 44 -0.84 -5.42 9.34
N ALA A 45 -1.74 -5.81 10.25
CA ALA A 45 -3.15 -6.01 9.94
C ALA A 45 -3.82 -4.68 9.55
N GLU A 46 -3.62 -3.62 10.35
CA GLU A 46 -4.13 -2.28 10.03
C GLU A 46 -3.65 -1.77 8.66
N ASN A 47 -2.36 -1.93 8.36
CA ASN A 47 -1.78 -1.54 7.07
C ASN A 47 -2.37 -2.36 5.91
N SER A 48 -2.57 -3.65 6.12
CA SER A 48 -3.15 -4.56 5.12
C SER A 48 -4.61 -4.20 4.83
N ASP A 49 -5.39 -3.83 5.85
CA ASP A 49 -6.77 -3.36 5.69
C ASP A 49 -6.82 -2.04 4.89
N ALA A 50 -5.88 -1.13 5.14
CA ALA A 50 -5.76 0.13 4.41
C ALA A 50 -5.44 -0.09 2.92
N ILE A 51 -4.45 -0.94 2.61
CA ILE A 51 -4.10 -1.32 1.23
C ILE A 51 -5.27 -2.00 0.53
N LEU A 52 -5.96 -2.91 1.22
CA LEU A 52 -7.11 -3.62 0.67
C LEU A 52 -8.24 -2.64 0.32
N ALA A 53 -8.49 -1.64 1.17
CA ALA A 53 -9.47 -0.59 0.90
C ALA A 53 -9.11 0.20 -0.37
N THR A 54 -7.85 0.61 -0.53
CA THR A 54 -7.35 1.28 -1.74
C THR A 54 -7.55 0.41 -2.98
N ASN A 55 -7.14 -0.86 -2.92
CA ASN A 55 -7.27 -1.79 -4.05
C ASN A 55 -8.73 -1.95 -4.47
N ASN A 56 -9.64 -2.15 -3.53
CA ASN A 56 -11.07 -2.27 -3.82
C ASN A 56 -11.63 -0.98 -4.45
N TYR A 57 -11.21 0.18 -3.97
CA TYR A 57 -11.64 1.46 -4.50
C TYR A 57 -11.14 1.68 -5.94
N VAL A 58 -9.86 1.45 -6.20
CA VAL A 58 -9.27 1.56 -7.54
C VAL A 58 -9.91 0.56 -8.51
N LEU A 59 -10.14 -0.68 -8.08
CA LEU A 59 -10.86 -1.67 -8.87
C LEU A 59 -12.30 -1.26 -9.18
N SER A 60 -12.98 -0.56 -8.26
CA SER A 60 -14.33 -0.04 -8.49
C SER A 60 -14.35 1.06 -9.56
N ILE A 61 -13.35 1.94 -9.57
CA ILE A 61 -13.18 2.97 -10.61
C ILE A 61 -12.98 2.27 -11.96
N MET A 62 -11.96 1.39 -12.04
CA MET A 62 -11.66 0.64 -13.27
C MET A 62 -12.86 -0.15 -13.77
N GLY A 63 -13.59 -0.83 -12.89
CA GLY A 63 -14.76 -1.64 -13.25
C GLY A 63 -15.90 -0.81 -13.83
N ASN A 64 -16.21 0.32 -13.21
CA ASN A 64 -17.28 1.22 -13.67
C ASN A 64 -16.92 1.85 -15.02
N ASP A 65 -15.72 2.42 -15.15
CA ASP A 65 -15.31 3.09 -16.37
C ASP A 65 -15.11 2.12 -17.54
N THR A 66 -14.60 0.91 -17.28
CA THR A 66 -14.54 -0.14 -18.30
C THR A 66 -15.94 -0.49 -18.81
N ALA A 67 -16.93 -0.59 -17.93
CA ALA A 67 -18.30 -0.88 -18.32
C ALA A 67 -18.89 0.25 -19.18
N ASN A 68 -18.73 1.50 -18.74
CA ASN A 68 -19.21 2.69 -19.44
C ASN A 68 -18.57 2.83 -20.83
N LEU A 69 -17.24 2.71 -20.93
CA LEU A 69 -16.52 2.80 -22.20
C LEU A 69 -16.95 1.69 -23.17
N ARG A 70 -17.16 0.46 -22.68
CA ARG A 70 -17.69 -0.63 -23.50
C ARG A 70 -19.11 -0.36 -23.98
N GLU A 71 -19.95 0.23 -23.16
CA GLU A 71 -21.30 0.63 -23.54
C GLU A 71 -21.27 1.72 -24.62
N ILE A 72 -20.43 2.75 -24.48
CA ILE A 72 -20.24 3.80 -25.49
C ILE A 72 -19.81 3.19 -26.83
N VAL A 73 -18.81 2.29 -26.80
CA VAL A 73 -18.32 1.62 -28.01
C VAL A 73 -19.39 0.74 -28.66
N ALA A 74 -20.17 0.01 -27.85
CA ALA A 74 -21.26 -0.82 -28.34
C ALA A 74 -22.41 0.01 -28.94
N ASN A 75 -22.78 1.12 -28.30
CA ASN A 75 -23.82 2.02 -28.82
C ASN A 75 -23.41 2.62 -30.16
N LYS A 76 -22.14 3.01 -30.32
CA LYS A 76 -21.64 3.51 -31.60
C LYS A 76 -21.80 2.49 -32.74
N ARG A 77 -21.60 1.21 -32.44
CA ARG A 77 -21.85 0.14 -33.40
C ARG A 77 -23.32 0.06 -33.81
N LEU A 78 -24.23 0.13 -32.84
CA LEU A 78 -25.66 0.09 -33.09
C LEU A 78 -26.09 1.28 -33.96
N ASP A 79 -25.51 2.46 -33.74
CA ASP A 79 -25.75 3.66 -34.56
C ASP A 79 -25.26 3.51 -36.01
N LEU A 80 -24.23 2.69 -36.25
CA LEU A 80 -23.78 2.33 -37.60
C LEU A 80 -24.64 1.26 -38.27
N GLU A 81 -25.23 0.35 -37.49
CA GLU A 81 -26.10 -0.74 -37.96
C GLU A 81 -27.53 -0.26 -38.32
N VAL A 82 -27.67 0.88 -38.98
CA VAL A 82 -28.97 1.39 -39.45
C VAL A 82 -29.42 0.58 -40.67
N GLU A 83 -30.45 -0.26 -40.48
CA GLU A 83 -31.01 -1.19 -41.48
C GLU A 83 -31.39 -0.54 -42.84
N GLN A 84 -31.55 0.78 -42.89
CA GLN A 84 -31.92 1.49 -44.10
C GLN A 84 -30.76 1.57 -45.11
N TRP A 85 -29.52 1.76 -44.64
CA TRP A 85 -28.36 1.99 -45.50
C TRP A 85 -27.70 0.69 -45.98
N LEU A 86 -27.78 -0.38 -45.18
CA LEU A 86 -27.34 -1.72 -45.60
C LEU A 86 -28.18 -2.31 -46.75
N ARG A 87 -29.33 -1.71 -47.06
CA ARG A 87 -30.18 -2.11 -48.19
C ARG A 87 -29.86 -1.36 -49.49
N ASP A 88 -29.12 -0.26 -49.42
CA ASP A 88 -28.69 0.50 -50.59
C ASP A 88 -27.26 0.11 -50.97
N ASN A 89 -27.12 -0.50 -52.15
CA ASN A 89 -25.84 -1.06 -52.61
C ASN A 89 -24.81 0.03 -52.89
N ASP A 90 -25.24 1.27 -53.16
CA ASP A 90 -24.34 2.37 -53.50
C ASP A 90 -23.70 2.96 -52.23
N THR A 91 -24.37 2.91 -51.08
CA THR A 91 -23.83 3.39 -49.79
C THR A 91 -23.05 2.33 -49.00
N ALA A 92 -23.15 1.06 -49.39
CA ALA A 92 -22.50 -0.05 -48.69
C ALA A 92 -20.98 0.13 -48.49
N PRO A 93 -20.19 0.65 -49.46
CA PRO A 93 -18.76 0.88 -49.27
C PRO A 93 -18.44 1.87 -48.15
N CYS A 94 -19.23 2.96 -48.02
CA CYS A 94 -19.03 3.96 -46.96
C CYS A 94 -19.24 3.37 -45.56
N PHE A 95 -20.29 2.56 -45.40
CA PHE A 95 -20.56 1.89 -44.12
C PHE A 95 -19.54 0.78 -43.82
N GLU A 96 -19.05 0.06 -44.84
CA GLU A 96 -17.99 -0.93 -44.66
C GLU A 96 -16.70 -0.28 -44.13
N GLU A 97 -16.31 0.87 -44.67
CA GLU A 97 -15.17 1.65 -44.17
C GLU A 97 -15.41 2.16 -42.73
N ALA A 98 -16.59 2.69 -42.44
CA ALA A 98 -16.95 3.11 -41.08
C ALA A 98 -16.90 1.94 -40.08
N PHE A 99 -17.35 0.74 -40.46
CA PHE A 99 -17.23 -0.45 -39.62
C PHE A 99 -15.77 -0.88 -39.40
N GLN A 100 -14.90 -0.74 -40.40
CA GLN A 100 -13.47 -1.03 -40.24
C GLN A 100 -12.79 -0.05 -39.28
N LEU A 101 -13.14 1.23 -39.36
CA LEU A 101 -12.67 2.25 -38.41
C LEU A 101 -13.18 1.95 -37.00
N TRP A 102 -14.48 1.67 -36.86
CA TRP A 102 -15.07 1.30 -35.57
C TRP A 102 -14.37 0.09 -34.95
N ASP A 103 -14.14 -0.99 -35.71
CA ASP A 103 -13.50 -2.21 -35.19
C ASP A 103 -12.07 -1.93 -34.71
N THR A 104 -11.33 -1.11 -35.46
CA THR A 104 -9.98 -0.67 -35.11
C THR A 104 -9.98 0.11 -33.79
N TYR A 105 -10.87 1.10 -33.63
CA TYR A 105 -10.89 1.93 -32.43
C TYR A 105 -11.52 1.23 -31.23
N ALA A 106 -12.47 0.31 -31.43
CA ALA A 106 -12.97 -0.56 -30.39
C ALA A 106 -11.82 -1.44 -29.82
N TYR A 107 -10.97 -1.97 -30.69
CA TYR A 107 -9.78 -2.71 -30.28
C TYR A 107 -8.78 -1.84 -29.50
N LEU A 108 -8.46 -0.65 -30.00
CA LEU A 108 -7.54 0.29 -29.34
C LEU A 108 -8.06 0.74 -27.97
N THR A 109 -9.34 1.08 -27.85
CA THR A 109 -9.98 1.43 -26.58
C THR A 109 -9.81 0.33 -25.54
N GLY A 110 -9.96 -0.94 -25.95
CA GLY A 110 -9.70 -2.08 -25.05
C GLY A 110 -8.25 -2.17 -24.59
N TRP A 111 -7.31 -1.80 -25.46
CA TRP A 111 -5.89 -1.73 -25.14
C TRP A 111 -5.58 -0.58 -24.17
N ASP A 112 -6.14 0.61 -24.39
CA ASP A 112 -5.94 1.77 -23.53
C ASP A 112 -6.52 1.56 -22.12
N ILE A 113 -7.70 0.95 -22.00
CA ILE A 113 -8.25 0.52 -20.71
C ILE A 113 -7.30 -0.45 -20.00
N SER A 114 -6.74 -1.41 -20.74
CA SER A 114 -5.80 -2.39 -20.19
C SER A 114 -4.50 -1.72 -19.72
N TRP A 115 -4.04 -0.69 -20.44
CA TRP A 115 -2.89 0.12 -20.03
C TRP A 115 -3.15 0.85 -18.71
N CYS A 116 -4.33 1.48 -18.55
CA CYS A 116 -4.70 2.11 -17.28
C CYS A 116 -4.73 1.10 -16.11
N ALA A 117 -5.13 -0.15 -16.38
CA ALA A 117 -5.09 -1.21 -15.37
C ALA A 117 -3.66 -1.56 -14.93
N VAL A 118 -2.71 -1.61 -15.87
CA VAL A 118 -1.28 -1.85 -15.58
C VAL A 118 -0.71 -0.73 -14.72
N VAL A 119 -0.96 0.52 -15.09
CA VAL A 119 -0.50 1.70 -14.33
C VAL A 119 -1.07 1.70 -12.90
N ALA A 120 -2.37 1.41 -12.74
CA ALA A 120 -2.99 1.29 -11.43
C ALA A 120 -2.39 0.14 -10.59
N TYR A 121 -2.08 -0.99 -11.22
CA TYR A 121 -1.42 -2.12 -10.56
C TYR A 121 0.00 -1.77 -10.09
N GLU A 122 0.79 -1.08 -10.91
CA GLU A 122 2.17 -0.72 -10.55
C GLU A 122 2.21 0.16 -9.30
N GLU A 123 1.35 1.16 -9.20
CA GLU A 123 1.32 2.04 -8.04
C GLU A 123 0.75 1.35 -6.78
N THR A 124 -0.32 0.57 -6.91
CA THR A 124 -0.88 -0.19 -5.77
C THR A 124 0.10 -1.25 -5.27
N ASN A 125 0.86 -1.87 -6.17
CA ASN A 125 1.90 -2.81 -5.80
C ASN A 125 3.11 -2.11 -5.15
N ALA A 126 3.50 -0.93 -5.64
CA ALA A 126 4.55 -0.13 -5.01
C ALA A 126 4.15 0.22 -3.57
N ASP A 127 2.98 0.82 -3.39
CA ASP A 127 2.41 1.16 -2.08
C ASP A 127 2.40 -0.05 -1.12
N ALA A 128 1.95 -1.21 -1.59
CA ALA A 128 1.92 -2.43 -0.78
C ALA A 128 3.30 -2.96 -0.35
N GLN A 129 4.36 -2.65 -1.10
CA GLN A 129 5.71 -3.16 -0.86
C GLN A 129 6.62 -2.20 -0.08
N TYR A 130 6.35 -0.89 -0.11
CA TYR A 130 7.31 0.10 0.36
C TYR A 130 7.11 0.55 1.81
N THR A 131 8.19 1.13 2.36
CA THR A 131 8.38 1.76 3.70
C THR A 131 7.87 1.00 4.93
N PHE A 132 6.56 0.79 5.08
CA PHE A 132 5.97 0.11 6.23
C PHE A 132 6.59 -1.27 6.48
N TYR A 133 6.66 -2.12 5.46
CA TYR A 133 7.19 -3.49 5.61
C TYR A 133 8.66 -3.49 6.05
N SER A 134 9.46 -2.56 5.50
CA SER A 134 10.87 -2.40 5.86
C SER A 134 11.04 -1.97 7.33
N HIS A 135 10.26 -0.99 7.78
CA HIS A 135 10.29 -0.54 9.17
C HIS A 135 9.81 -1.61 10.14
N ALA A 136 8.70 -2.29 9.83
CA ALA A 136 8.14 -3.37 10.63
C ALA A 136 9.13 -4.55 10.77
N GLN A 137 9.77 -4.94 9.66
CA GLN A 137 10.74 -6.03 9.68
C GLN A 137 12.01 -5.66 10.46
N THR A 138 12.45 -4.40 10.37
CA THR A 138 13.64 -3.93 11.09
C THR A 138 13.44 -4.03 12.60
N ILE A 139 12.36 -3.48 13.15
CA ILE A 139 12.13 -3.49 14.59
C ILE A 139 11.94 -4.91 15.15
N VAL A 140 11.26 -5.80 14.42
CA VAL A 140 11.12 -7.22 14.82
C VAL A 140 12.47 -7.91 14.83
N ARG A 141 13.34 -7.62 13.84
CA ARG A 141 14.69 -8.18 13.80
C ARG A 141 15.55 -7.67 14.97
N GLU A 142 15.45 -6.39 15.31
CA GLU A 142 16.19 -5.82 16.44
C GLU A 142 15.69 -6.38 17.78
N ALA A 143 14.38 -6.63 17.93
CA ALA A 143 13.85 -7.35 19.10
C ALA A 143 14.38 -8.79 19.20
N ALA A 144 14.38 -9.53 18.09
CA ALA A 144 14.95 -10.88 18.05
C ALA A 144 16.47 -10.89 18.34
N ARG A 145 17.20 -9.89 17.85
CA ARG A 145 18.63 -9.69 18.17
C ARG A 145 18.82 -9.46 19.67
N ALA A 146 18.06 -8.53 20.26
CA ALA A 146 18.15 -8.21 21.68
C ALA A 146 17.88 -9.44 22.56
N PHE A 147 16.91 -10.27 22.17
CA PHE A 147 16.64 -11.54 22.83
C PHE A 147 17.82 -12.53 22.76
N SER A 148 18.42 -12.71 21.57
CA SER A 148 19.60 -13.57 21.42
C SER A 148 20.76 -13.10 22.29
N LEU A 149 21.05 -11.79 22.25
CA LEU A 149 22.12 -11.17 23.02
C LEU A 149 21.88 -11.27 24.53
N ALA A 150 20.62 -11.13 24.96
CA ALA A 150 20.26 -11.30 26.37
C ALA A 150 20.57 -12.72 26.87
N SER A 151 20.32 -13.75 26.03
CA SER A 151 20.65 -15.14 26.36
C SER A 151 22.16 -15.42 26.35
N GLU A 152 22.92 -14.74 25.49
CA GLU A 152 24.37 -14.91 25.34
C GLU A 152 25.19 -14.14 26.40
N ALA A 153 24.57 -13.18 27.10
CA ALA A 153 25.24 -12.33 28.09
C ALA A 153 26.04 -13.11 29.14
N TYR A 154 25.51 -14.27 29.59
CA TYR A 154 26.20 -15.16 30.54
C TYR A 154 27.51 -15.75 30.01
N GLY A 155 27.60 -16.00 28.69
CA GLY A 155 28.79 -16.58 28.05
C GLY A 155 29.80 -15.53 27.60
N LEU A 156 29.33 -14.31 27.31
CA LEU A 156 30.15 -13.22 26.76
C LEU A 156 30.77 -12.33 27.85
N HIS A 157 30.15 -12.23 29.03
CA HIS A 157 30.58 -11.35 30.11
C HIS A 157 30.94 -12.16 31.36
N THR A 158 32.17 -11.96 31.86
CA THR A 158 32.77 -12.81 32.92
C THR A 158 32.44 -12.37 34.34
N THR A 159 31.94 -11.14 34.53
CA THR A 159 31.55 -10.59 35.83
C THR A 159 30.05 -10.27 35.84
N LEU A 160 29.44 -10.39 37.02
CA LEU A 160 28.03 -10.06 37.22
C LEU A 160 27.74 -8.59 36.85
N ASP A 161 28.58 -7.66 37.30
CA ASP A 161 28.41 -6.23 37.00
C ASP A 161 28.45 -5.96 35.49
N SER A 162 29.33 -6.65 34.75
CA SER A 162 29.40 -6.50 33.29
C SER A 162 28.19 -7.11 32.58
N GLN A 163 27.60 -8.19 33.12
CA GLN A 163 26.36 -8.77 32.58
C GLN A 163 25.18 -7.81 32.79
N LEU A 164 25.08 -7.22 33.98
CA LEU A 164 24.04 -6.25 34.33
C LEU A 164 24.13 -5.00 33.45
N GLU A 165 25.29 -4.36 33.38
CA GLU A 165 25.51 -3.17 32.55
C GLU A 165 25.18 -3.43 31.07
N TYR A 166 25.56 -4.61 30.55
CA TYR A 166 25.27 -4.98 29.18
C TYR A 166 23.77 -5.11 28.92
N LEU A 167 23.04 -5.82 29.78
CA LEU A 167 21.60 -6.03 29.64
C LEU A 167 20.80 -4.75 29.86
N GLU A 168 21.20 -3.90 30.80
CA GLU A 168 20.60 -2.57 31.02
C GLU A 168 20.71 -1.71 29.75
N ASN A 169 21.90 -1.66 29.15
CA ASN A 169 22.13 -0.92 27.92
C ASN A 169 21.30 -1.47 26.75
N GLU A 170 21.19 -2.80 26.61
CA GLU A 170 20.42 -3.40 25.51
C GLU A 170 18.90 -3.22 25.70
N LEU A 171 18.43 -3.27 26.95
CA LEU A 171 17.05 -2.95 27.28
C LEU A 171 16.73 -1.47 27.00
N GLU A 172 17.60 -0.54 27.39
CA GLU A 172 17.43 0.89 27.10
C GLU A 172 17.44 1.17 25.58
N TYR A 173 18.37 0.54 24.86
CA TYR A 173 18.43 0.59 23.40
C TYR A 173 17.12 0.12 22.76
N LEU A 174 16.61 -1.05 23.16
CA LEU A 174 15.39 -1.61 22.60
C LEU A 174 14.16 -0.74 22.94
N ARG A 175 14.07 -0.20 24.16
CA ARG A 175 13.01 0.73 24.57
C ARG A 175 13.02 2.00 23.73
N PHE A 176 14.20 2.60 23.55
CA PHE A 176 14.36 3.79 22.72
C PHE A 176 13.97 3.51 21.27
N LEU A 177 14.43 2.39 20.71
CA LEU A 177 14.11 1.99 19.34
C LEU A 177 12.61 1.78 19.18
N TRP A 178 11.99 1.03 20.09
CA TRP A 178 10.55 0.76 20.06
C TRP A 178 9.71 2.04 20.14
N GLY A 179 10.07 2.95 21.04
CA GLY A 179 9.38 4.24 21.17
C GLY A 179 9.33 5.02 19.84
N ASN A 180 10.44 5.03 19.09
CA ASN A 180 10.50 5.68 17.78
C ASN A 180 9.74 4.90 16.70
N TYR A 181 9.95 3.59 16.61
CA TYR A 181 9.33 2.75 15.57
C TYR A 181 7.81 2.70 15.70
N ARG A 182 7.27 2.76 16.92
CA ARG A 182 5.82 2.84 17.14
C ARG A 182 5.21 4.05 16.44
N SER A 183 5.84 5.22 16.57
CA SER A 183 5.39 6.45 15.86
C SER A 183 5.62 6.37 14.35
N VAL A 184 6.74 5.80 13.90
CA VAL A 184 7.03 5.64 12.47
C VAL A 184 5.97 4.73 11.81
N LEU A 185 5.69 3.57 12.39
CA LEU A 185 4.71 2.62 11.84
C LEU A 185 3.30 3.24 11.77
N GLN A 186 2.91 4.04 12.76
CA GLN A 186 1.64 4.75 12.70
C GLN A 186 1.66 5.83 11.61
N ALA A 187 2.74 6.60 11.48
CA ALA A 187 2.85 7.65 10.48
C ALA A 187 2.81 7.09 9.04
N GLU A 188 3.39 5.92 8.80
CA GLU A 188 3.28 5.22 7.50
C GLU A 188 1.82 4.87 7.19
N ILE A 189 1.09 4.30 8.16
CA ILE A 189 -0.34 3.98 8.00
C ILE A 189 -1.17 5.25 7.79
N ASP A 190 -0.92 6.32 8.56
CA ASP A 190 -1.65 7.57 8.44
C ASP A 190 -1.35 8.28 7.10
N GLY A 191 -0.13 8.13 6.59
CA GLY A 191 0.32 8.64 5.29
C GLY A 191 -0.31 7.93 4.10
N HIS A 192 -0.76 6.68 4.29
CA HIS A 192 -1.40 5.85 3.26
C HIS A 192 -2.56 6.55 2.54
N ALA A 193 -3.36 7.35 3.28
CA ALA A 193 -4.51 8.04 2.69
C ALA A 193 -4.13 8.99 1.55
N VAL A 194 -2.95 9.62 1.62
CA VAL A 194 -2.45 10.51 0.56
C VAL A 194 -2.04 9.70 -0.67
N VAL A 195 -1.36 8.57 -0.46
CA VAL A 195 -0.95 7.66 -1.54
C VAL A 195 -2.18 7.07 -2.23
N ALA A 196 -3.16 6.62 -1.45
CA ALA A 196 -4.42 6.08 -1.96
C ALA A 196 -5.16 7.08 -2.86
N GLU A 197 -5.25 8.35 -2.47
CA GLU A 197 -5.88 9.39 -3.27
C GLU A 197 -5.09 9.71 -4.54
N GLN A 198 -3.75 9.69 -4.47
CA GLN A 198 -2.90 9.86 -5.64
C GLN A 198 -3.10 8.74 -6.66
N ILE A 199 -3.14 7.48 -6.22
CA ILE A 199 -3.41 6.33 -7.08
C ILE A 199 -4.77 6.49 -7.75
N ALA A 200 -5.82 6.78 -6.98
CA ALA A 200 -7.17 6.96 -7.53
C ALA A 200 -7.25 8.13 -8.53
N THR A 201 -6.58 9.25 -8.24
CA THR A 201 -6.51 10.40 -9.15
C THR A 201 -5.84 10.04 -10.46
N MET A 202 -4.72 9.33 -10.41
CA MET A 202 -3.99 8.90 -11.59
C MET A 202 -4.80 7.89 -12.43
N THR A 203 -5.48 6.93 -11.78
CA THR A 203 -6.38 6.00 -12.47
C THR A 203 -7.49 6.75 -13.21
N ARG A 204 -8.13 7.73 -12.57
CA ARG A 204 -9.15 8.56 -13.22
C ARG A 204 -8.59 9.38 -14.37
N ALA A 205 -7.41 9.97 -14.20
CA ALA A 205 -6.78 10.77 -15.25
C ALA A 205 -6.46 9.90 -16.47
N CYS A 206 -5.98 8.67 -16.28
CA CYS A 206 -5.75 7.73 -17.37
C CYS A 206 -7.06 7.41 -18.11
N LEU A 207 -8.11 7.06 -17.37
CA LEU A 207 -9.42 6.74 -17.95
C LEU A 207 -10.07 7.94 -18.66
N ALA A 208 -9.92 9.15 -18.12
CA ALA A 208 -10.37 10.38 -18.77
C ALA A 208 -9.71 10.56 -20.15
N GLY A 209 -8.41 10.27 -20.27
CA GLY A 209 -7.73 10.25 -21.56
C GLY A 209 -8.33 9.23 -22.53
N VAL A 210 -8.75 8.05 -22.04
CA VAL A 210 -9.45 7.07 -22.88
C VAL A 210 -10.80 7.58 -23.37
N TYR A 211 -11.57 8.29 -22.54
CA TYR A 211 -12.82 8.93 -22.98
C TYR A 211 -12.56 9.97 -24.07
N ASP A 212 -11.55 10.83 -23.88
CA ASP A 212 -11.19 11.85 -24.86
C ASP A 212 -10.78 11.20 -26.21
N ASP A 213 -10.02 10.10 -26.17
CA ASP A 213 -9.61 9.35 -27.36
C ASP A 213 -10.82 8.71 -28.05
N VAL A 214 -11.73 8.07 -27.30
CA VAL A 214 -12.97 7.49 -27.86
C VAL A 214 -13.83 8.55 -28.53
N GLU A 215 -14.02 9.70 -27.88
CA GLU A 215 -14.78 10.83 -28.45
C GLU A 215 -14.13 11.32 -29.75
N TYR A 216 -12.81 11.54 -29.74
CA TYR A 216 -12.08 11.98 -30.92
C TYR A 216 -12.26 11.00 -32.10
N TRP A 217 -12.08 9.70 -31.86
CA TRP A 217 -12.16 8.69 -32.91
C TRP A 217 -13.57 8.50 -33.45
N PHE A 218 -14.59 8.64 -32.60
CA PHE A 218 -15.98 8.53 -33.04
C PHE A 218 -16.43 9.75 -33.84
N ASN A 219 -15.97 10.94 -33.48
CA ASN A 219 -16.17 12.15 -34.30
C ASN A 219 -15.47 12.00 -35.66
N TYR A 220 -14.23 11.51 -35.69
CA TYR A 220 -13.51 11.25 -36.93
C TYR A 220 -14.24 10.25 -37.84
N LEU A 221 -14.78 9.18 -37.26
CA LEU A 221 -15.57 8.19 -37.97
C LEU A 221 -16.86 8.79 -38.55
N ASP A 222 -17.57 9.63 -37.78
CA ASP A 222 -18.77 10.32 -38.24
C ASP A 222 -18.48 11.26 -39.41
N ASP A 223 -17.44 12.08 -39.29
CA ASP A 223 -17.01 12.98 -40.35
C ASP A 223 -16.65 12.20 -41.63
N ALA A 224 -15.93 11.09 -41.50
CA ALA A 224 -15.55 10.26 -42.64
C ALA A 224 -16.78 9.63 -43.33
N LEU A 225 -17.74 9.16 -42.55
CA LEU A 225 -18.99 8.59 -43.08
C LEU A 225 -19.83 9.67 -43.77
N GLU A 226 -19.99 10.85 -43.17
CA GLU A 226 -20.74 11.96 -43.75
C GLU A 226 -20.15 12.41 -45.09
N ILE A 227 -18.82 12.57 -45.16
CA ILE A 227 -18.11 12.92 -46.40
C ILE A 227 -18.36 11.88 -47.48
N CYS A 228 -18.22 10.59 -47.16
CA CYS A 228 -18.40 9.52 -48.14
C CYS A 228 -19.84 9.49 -48.69
N LEU A 229 -20.84 9.68 -47.82
CA LEU A 229 -22.25 9.74 -48.23
C LEU A 229 -22.54 10.95 -49.12
N ALA A 230 -21.98 12.12 -48.80
CA ALA A 230 -22.16 13.34 -49.57
C ALA A 230 -21.56 13.26 -51.00
N GLU A 231 -20.56 12.40 -51.23
CA GLU A 231 -19.98 12.16 -52.56
C GLU A 231 -20.86 11.28 -53.45
N LEU A 232 -21.87 10.61 -52.88
CA LEU A 232 -22.81 9.73 -53.59
C LEU A 232 -24.11 10.45 -54.01
N GLU A 233 -24.40 11.63 -53.46
CA GLU A 233 -25.57 12.48 -53.78
C GLU A 233 -25.35 13.40 -55.01
#